data_AF-A0A353RIT8-F1
#
_entry.id   AF-A0A353RIT8-F1
#
_cell.length_a   1.000
_cell.length_b   1.000
_cell.length_c   1.000
_cell.angle_alpha   90.00
_cell.angle_beta   90.00
_cell.angle_gamma   90.00
#
_symmetry.space_group_name_H-M   'P 1'
#
loop_
_entity.id
_entity.type
_entity.pdbx_description
1 polymer ?
#
loop_
_entity_poly.entity_id
_entity_poly.type
_entity_poly.pdbx_seq_one_letter_code
_entity_poly.pdbx_strand_id
1 'polypeptide(L)'
;MLFSKTLLSAQQDTVAGIPVNYDETKTGSWVLPDLFALQGGRRVTDAREWMEQRRPELLRLFEVEQFGKCPKRVPREASLFDAGSPAFDGKAVRKQVRLYFTEDTARHQADMVIYLPAEATGPVPLFLTISFMPNALMVDDPGLAPGSFWNREGERMPVQPRPGAPRIGGLDVEKFISNGIGVATLYYGDIEPDFPDGIRHGVRGHYLPAGREWPAPDEWGTISAWAWGLGYAMDYVEQDPDIDASKVALHGVSRLGKTVLWAGALDQRFGMIIASCSGEGGAALSRR
;
A
#
# COMPACT_ATOMS: atom_id res chain seq x y z
N MET A 1 -6.51 -30.60 -30.90
CA MET A 1 -7.65 -29.77 -30.45
C MET A 1 -7.84 -29.96 -28.95
N LEU A 2 -7.36 -29.03 -28.13
CA LEU A 2 -7.81 -28.88 -26.74
C LEU A 2 -7.58 -27.41 -26.38
N PHE A 3 -8.58 -26.58 -26.66
CA PHE A 3 -8.59 -25.19 -26.23
C PHE A 3 -8.87 -25.14 -24.73
N SER A 4 -8.03 -24.35 -24.06
CA SER A 4 -8.08 -23.90 -22.68
C SER A 4 -9.51 -23.55 -22.24
N LYS A 5 -9.96 -24.13 -21.12
CA LYS A 5 -11.08 -23.58 -20.36
C LYS A 5 -10.58 -22.34 -19.64
N THR A 6 -10.77 -21.19 -20.26
CA THR A 6 -10.78 -19.89 -19.59
C THR A 6 -11.73 -20.00 -18.39
N LEU A 7 -11.22 -19.88 -17.17
CA LEU A 7 -12.03 -19.62 -15.98
C LEU A 7 -12.60 -18.20 -16.12
N LEU A 8 -13.69 -18.07 -16.87
CA LEU A 8 -14.60 -16.95 -16.65
C LEU A 8 -15.26 -17.21 -15.29
N SER A 9 -14.89 -16.42 -14.29
CA SER A 9 -15.69 -16.30 -13.07
C SER A 9 -17.12 -15.94 -13.51
N ALA A 10 -18.08 -16.82 -13.24
CA ALA A 10 -19.49 -16.48 -13.44
C ALA A 10 -19.81 -15.25 -12.59
N GLN A 11 -20.43 -14.25 -13.22
CA GLN A 11 -20.89 -13.04 -12.54
C GLN A 11 -21.90 -13.44 -11.46
N GLN A 12 -21.67 -13.02 -10.21
CA GLN A 12 -22.54 -13.35 -9.09
C GLN A 12 -23.49 -12.18 -8.81
N ASP A 13 -24.79 -12.44 -8.83
CA ASP A 13 -25.83 -11.44 -8.49
C ASP A 13 -25.77 -10.96 -7.03
N THR A 14 -24.93 -11.58 -6.20
CA THR A 14 -24.71 -11.23 -4.79
C THR A 14 -23.25 -11.46 -4.42
N VAL A 15 -22.62 -10.46 -3.80
CA VAL A 15 -21.24 -10.52 -3.30
C VAL A 15 -21.25 -10.22 -1.80
N ALA A 16 -20.70 -11.13 -0.99
CA ALA A 16 -20.73 -11.03 0.48
C ALA A 16 -22.14 -10.80 1.08
N GLY A 17 -23.18 -11.37 0.46
CA GLY A 17 -24.57 -11.19 0.89
C GLY A 17 -25.23 -9.89 0.41
N ILE A 18 -24.51 -9.05 -0.34
CA ILE A 18 -25.01 -7.80 -0.89
C ILE A 18 -25.38 -8.00 -2.37
N PRO A 19 -26.64 -7.73 -2.79
CA PRO A 19 -27.00 -7.74 -4.20
C PRO A 19 -26.14 -6.78 -5.01
N VAL A 20 -25.60 -7.23 -6.15
CA VAL A 20 -24.74 -6.40 -6.99
C VAL A 20 -25.44 -6.12 -8.32
N ASN A 21 -25.52 -4.84 -8.68
CA ASN A 21 -26.00 -4.42 -9.99
C ASN A 21 -24.85 -4.42 -11.01
N TYR A 22 -24.99 -5.19 -12.07
CA TYR A 22 -24.09 -5.16 -13.24
C TYR A 22 -24.78 -4.63 -14.50
N ASP A 23 -26.05 -4.26 -14.38
CA ASP A 23 -26.85 -3.71 -15.46
C ASP A 23 -26.78 -2.18 -15.41
N GLU A 24 -26.09 -1.60 -16.39
CA GLU A 24 -25.90 -0.15 -16.49
C GLU A 24 -27.26 0.59 -16.56
N THR A 25 -28.32 -0.05 -17.05
CA THR A 25 -29.65 0.57 -17.10
C THR A 25 -30.30 0.76 -15.73
N LYS A 26 -29.75 0.12 -14.69
CA LYS A 26 -30.26 0.17 -13.31
C LYS A 26 -29.42 1.01 -12.35
N THR A 27 -28.37 1.68 -12.83
CA THR A 27 -27.51 2.54 -11.98
C THR A 27 -28.26 3.80 -11.52
N GLY A 28 -29.25 4.27 -12.28
CA GLY A 28 -30.03 5.46 -11.97
C GLY A 28 -29.35 6.76 -12.44
N SER A 29 -29.57 7.87 -11.75
CA SER A 29 -28.95 9.16 -12.07
C SER A 29 -28.49 9.84 -10.79
N TRP A 30 -27.28 10.39 -10.83
CA TRP A 30 -26.67 11.03 -9.66
C TRP A 30 -25.92 12.31 -10.04
N VAL A 31 -25.84 13.22 -9.06
CA VAL A 31 -25.06 14.46 -9.16
C VAL A 31 -23.83 14.32 -8.28
N LEU A 32 -22.66 14.63 -8.84
CA LEU A 32 -21.40 14.66 -8.09
C LEU A 32 -21.20 16.04 -7.46
N PRO A 33 -20.59 16.11 -6.26
CA PRO A 33 -20.15 17.38 -5.70
C PRO A 33 -19.19 18.10 -6.65
N ASP A 34 -19.29 19.43 -6.75
CA ASP A 34 -18.36 20.22 -7.55
C ASP A 34 -16.97 20.18 -6.92
N LEU A 35 -16.01 19.63 -7.65
CA LEU A 35 -14.62 19.50 -7.22
C LEU A 35 -13.98 20.88 -6.96
N PHE A 36 -14.41 21.90 -7.70
CA PHE A 36 -13.88 23.25 -7.63
C PHE A 36 -14.73 24.20 -6.78
N ALA A 37 -15.68 23.70 -6.00
CA ALA A 37 -16.42 24.52 -5.02
C ALA A 37 -15.93 24.20 -3.60
N LEU A 38 -15.56 25.24 -2.84
CA LEU A 38 -15.37 25.11 -1.39
C LEU A 38 -16.70 24.80 -0.69
N GLN A 39 -16.66 24.28 0.54
CA GLN A 39 -17.88 24.01 1.34
C GLN A 39 -18.78 25.24 1.51
N GLY A 40 -18.20 26.45 1.51
CA GLY A 40 -18.94 27.72 1.54
C GLY A 40 -19.56 28.16 0.20
N GLY A 41 -19.45 27.35 -0.85
CA GLY A 41 -20.01 27.62 -2.19
C GLY A 41 -19.15 28.52 -3.09
N ARG A 42 -18.07 29.12 -2.57
CA ARG A 42 -17.13 29.89 -3.38
C ARG A 42 -16.35 28.96 -4.31
N ARG A 43 -16.26 29.34 -5.59
CA ARG A 43 -15.50 28.59 -6.59
C ARG A 43 -13.99 28.85 -6.45
N VAL A 44 -13.22 27.79 -6.54
CA VAL A 44 -11.75 27.72 -6.70
C VAL A 44 -11.42 27.99 -8.16
N THR A 45 -10.49 28.90 -8.43
CA THR A 45 -10.22 29.37 -9.79
C THR A 45 -8.79 29.16 -10.24
N ASP A 46 -7.86 28.93 -9.32
CA ASP A 46 -6.45 28.69 -9.63
C ASP A 46 -5.80 27.59 -8.76
N ALA A 47 -4.57 27.24 -9.12
CA ALA A 47 -3.81 26.19 -8.47
C ALA A 47 -3.40 26.55 -7.02
N ARG A 48 -3.21 27.83 -6.72
CA ARG A 48 -2.86 28.28 -5.37
C ARG A 48 -4.05 28.09 -4.44
N GLU A 49 -5.24 28.54 -4.84
CA GLU A 49 -6.47 28.32 -4.11
C GLU A 49 -6.78 26.82 -3.92
N TRP A 50 -6.50 26.01 -4.94
CA TRP A 50 -6.61 24.56 -4.83
C TRP A 50 -5.72 24.01 -3.72
N MET A 51 -4.43 24.33 -3.76
CA MET A 51 -3.44 23.76 -2.84
C MET A 51 -3.58 24.29 -1.41
N GLU A 52 -3.85 25.58 -1.24
CA GLU A 52 -3.91 26.23 0.07
C GLU A 52 -5.28 26.06 0.76
N GLN A 53 -6.37 25.79 0.01
CA GLN A 53 -7.73 25.80 0.57
C GLN A 53 -8.51 24.52 0.24
N ARG A 54 -8.74 24.22 -1.05
CA ARG A 54 -9.64 23.11 -1.43
C ARG A 54 -9.07 21.74 -1.10
N ARG A 55 -7.77 21.51 -1.33
CA ARG A 55 -7.11 20.25 -0.99
C ARG A 55 -7.17 19.97 0.52
N PRO A 56 -6.77 20.89 1.43
CA PRO A 56 -6.93 20.68 2.87
C PRO A 56 -8.38 20.39 3.29
N GLU A 57 -9.36 21.06 2.67
CA GLU A 57 -10.78 20.83 2.93
C GLU A 57 -11.21 19.41 2.53
N LEU A 58 -10.82 18.97 1.32
CA LEU A 58 -11.09 17.61 0.84
C LEU A 58 -10.42 16.55 1.72
N LEU A 59 -9.15 16.75 2.08
CA LEU A 59 -8.44 15.82 2.96
C LEU A 59 -9.16 15.68 4.30
N ARG A 60 -9.59 16.79 4.91
CA ARG A 60 -10.34 16.75 6.17
C ARG A 60 -11.66 16.00 6.03
N LEU A 61 -12.37 16.14 4.91
CA LEU A 61 -13.60 15.39 4.66
C LEU A 61 -13.32 13.88 4.59
N PHE A 62 -12.28 13.47 3.86
CA PHE A 62 -11.90 12.06 3.79
C PHE A 62 -11.39 11.52 5.14
N GLU A 63 -10.64 12.30 5.90
CA GLU A 63 -10.21 11.94 7.26
C GLU A 63 -11.38 11.76 8.21
N VAL A 64 -12.39 12.64 8.17
CA VAL A 64 -13.52 12.58 9.13
C VAL A 64 -14.58 11.55 8.71
N GLU A 65 -14.89 11.48 7.41
CA GLU A 65 -16.07 10.75 6.93
C GLU A 65 -15.76 9.36 6.37
N GLN A 66 -14.49 9.03 6.08
CA GLN A 66 -14.17 7.79 5.38
C GLN A 66 -12.98 7.00 5.93
N PHE A 67 -11.81 7.63 6.04
CA PHE A 67 -10.56 6.91 6.31
C PHE A 67 -10.06 7.08 7.75
N GLY A 68 -10.58 8.05 8.49
CA GLY A 68 -10.19 8.32 9.88
C GLY A 68 -8.84 9.05 9.99
N LYS A 69 -8.65 9.77 11.10
CA LYS A 69 -7.42 10.50 11.43
C LYS A 69 -6.36 9.56 11.97
N CYS A 70 -5.16 9.66 11.41
CA CYS A 70 -3.98 8.94 11.90
C CYS A 70 -3.26 9.75 12.98
N PRO A 71 -2.54 9.10 13.92
CA PRO A 71 -1.57 9.78 14.75
C PRO A 71 -0.46 10.38 13.88
N LYS A 72 0.14 11.48 14.35
CA LYS A 72 1.31 12.07 13.67
C LYS A 72 2.45 11.05 13.67
N ARG A 73 3.05 10.80 12.50
CA ARG A 73 4.27 9.98 12.39
C ARG A 73 5.40 10.62 13.19
N VAL A 74 6.04 9.80 14.02
CA VAL A 74 7.29 10.16 14.69
C VAL A 74 8.42 9.47 13.92
N PRO A 75 9.46 10.19 13.46
CA PRO A 75 10.58 9.56 12.76
C PRO A 75 11.18 8.42 13.58
N ARG A 76 11.50 7.33 12.89
CA ARG A 76 12.13 6.13 13.45
C ARG A 76 13.30 5.72 12.57
N GLU A 77 14.38 5.28 13.19
CA GLU A 77 15.52 4.72 12.48
C GLU A 77 15.17 3.29 12.05
N ALA A 78 15.29 3.01 10.75
CA ALA A 78 15.07 1.67 10.23
C ALA A 78 16.34 0.81 10.38
N SER A 79 16.18 -0.52 10.48
CA SER A 79 17.32 -1.44 10.56
C SER A 79 17.60 -2.06 9.19
N LEU A 80 18.72 -1.67 8.58
CA LEU A 80 19.24 -2.29 7.36
C LEU A 80 19.97 -3.59 7.73
N PHE A 81 19.36 -4.74 7.46
CA PHE A 81 19.90 -6.05 7.85
C PHE A 81 20.47 -6.85 6.66
N ASP A 82 20.21 -6.42 5.44
CA ASP A 82 20.94 -6.80 4.23
C ASP A 82 21.28 -5.50 3.49
N ALA A 83 22.54 -5.08 3.52
CA ALA A 83 22.96 -3.77 3.01
C ALA A 83 23.28 -3.75 1.51
N GLY A 84 23.27 -4.91 0.85
CA GLY A 84 23.68 -5.03 -0.55
C GLY A 84 24.23 -6.41 -0.86
N SER A 85 23.34 -7.31 -1.30
CA SER A 85 23.71 -8.64 -1.76
C SER A 85 23.41 -8.79 -3.25
N PRO A 86 24.27 -9.47 -4.04
CA PRO A 86 23.95 -9.77 -5.44
C PRO A 86 22.67 -10.61 -5.55
N ALA A 87 21.79 -10.27 -6.48
CA ALA A 87 20.59 -11.01 -6.82
C ALA A 87 20.45 -11.14 -8.35
N PHE A 88 19.68 -12.12 -8.80
CA PHE A 88 19.39 -12.38 -10.22
C PHE A 88 20.65 -12.45 -11.09
N ASP A 89 21.56 -13.37 -10.75
CA ASP A 89 22.86 -13.55 -11.42
C ASP A 89 23.72 -12.27 -11.48
N GLY A 90 23.60 -11.41 -10.45
CA GLY A 90 24.36 -10.17 -10.33
C GLY A 90 23.77 -8.98 -11.10
N LYS A 91 22.57 -9.13 -11.71
CA LYS A 91 21.89 -8.02 -12.39
C LYS A 91 21.35 -6.96 -11.41
N ALA A 92 21.10 -7.34 -10.17
CA ALA A 92 20.58 -6.44 -9.14
C ALA A 92 21.38 -6.53 -7.83
N VAL A 93 21.34 -5.44 -7.08
CA VAL A 93 21.74 -5.38 -5.67
C VAL A 93 20.47 -5.41 -4.83
N ARG A 94 20.34 -6.42 -3.98
CA ARG A 94 19.27 -6.55 -2.99
C ARG A 94 19.66 -5.85 -1.69
N LYS A 95 18.75 -5.05 -1.15
CA LYS A 95 18.76 -4.55 0.23
C LYS A 95 17.52 -5.04 0.97
N GLN A 96 17.63 -5.29 2.26
CA GLN A 96 16.48 -5.62 3.12
C GLN A 96 16.52 -4.77 4.37
N VAL A 97 15.42 -4.07 4.62
CA VAL A 97 15.26 -3.11 5.69
C VAL A 97 14.05 -3.44 6.53
N ARG A 98 14.20 -3.32 7.84
CA ARG A 98 13.11 -3.40 8.81
C ARG A 98 12.70 -2.00 9.24
N LEU A 99 11.45 -1.66 8.97
CA LEU A 99 10.80 -0.42 9.38
C LEU A 99 10.15 -0.63 10.75
N TYR A 100 10.27 0.35 11.65
CA TYR A 100 9.62 0.34 12.96
C TYR A 100 8.56 1.42 13.03
N PHE A 101 7.37 1.07 13.53
CA PHE A 101 6.24 1.98 13.65
C PHE A 101 6.11 2.57 15.06
N THR A 102 6.74 1.94 16.05
CA THR A 102 6.72 2.34 17.45
C THR A 102 8.14 2.35 18.01
N GLU A 103 8.32 2.81 19.25
CA GLU A 103 9.59 2.69 19.99
C GLU A 103 9.91 1.25 20.42
N ASP A 104 8.90 0.38 20.49
CA ASP A 104 9.09 -1.05 20.73
C ASP A 104 9.50 -1.75 19.44
N THR A 105 10.81 -1.90 19.23
CA THR A 105 11.38 -2.54 18.04
C THR A 105 11.16 -4.07 18.00
N ALA A 106 10.49 -4.66 18.98
CA ALA A 106 10.12 -6.07 18.95
C ALA A 106 8.75 -6.32 18.32
N ARG A 107 7.92 -5.27 18.15
CA ARG A 107 6.55 -5.33 17.64
C ARG A 107 6.32 -4.25 16.58
N HIS A 108 5.19 -4.34 15.88
CA HIS A 108 4.75 -3.31 14.92
C HIS A 108 5.86 -2.86 13.97
N GLN A 109 6.37 -3.82 13.20
CA GLN A 109 7.48 -3.63 12.28
C GLN A 109 7.13 -4.27 10.95
N ALA A 110 7.67 -3.74 9.86
CA ALA A 110 7.53 -4.33 8.53
C ALA A 110 8.88 -4.48 7.84
N ASP A 111 9.06 -5.61 7.17
CA ASP A 111 10.26 -5.83 6.36
C ASP A 111 9.96 -5.40 4.92
N MET A 112 10.79 -4.49 4.40
CA MET A 112 10.78 -4.07 3.00
C MET A 112 12.04 -4.62 2.33
N VAL A 113 11.87 -5.22 1.15
CA VAL A 113 13.00 -5.55 0.27
C VAL A 113 13.08 -4.51 -0.83
N ILE A 114 14.30 -4.15 -1.22
CA ILE A 114 14.62 -3.25 -2.32
C ILE A 114 15.60 -3.96 -3.26
N TYR A 115 15.39 -3.85 -4.55
CA TYR A 115 16.31 -4.28 -5.59
C TYR A 115 16.66 -3.08 -6.48
N LEU A 116 17.95 -2.82 -6.65
CA LEU A 116 18.45 -1.74 -7.50
C LEU A 116 19.30 -2.33 -8.63
N PRO A 117 19.33 -1.75 -9.84
CA PRO A 117 20.18 -2.23 -10.92
C PRO A 117 21.65 -2.21 -10.50
N ALA A 118 22.36 -3.33 -10.65
CA ALA A 118 23.76 -3.43 -10.21
C ALA A 118 24.72 -2.53 -11.01
N GLU A 119 24.36 -2.22 -12.26
CA GLU A 119 25.13 -1.35 -13.15
C GLU A 119 24.73 0.14 -13.05
N ALA A 120 23.88 0.50 -12.08
CA ALA A 120 23.49 1.89 -11.87
C ALA A 120 24.72 2.76 -11.52
N THR A 121 24.85 3.90 -12.19
CA THR A 121 25.95 4.87 -11.98
C THR A 121 25.55 6.06 -11.12
N GLY A 122 24.30 6.06 -10.63
CA GLY A 122 23.72 7.10 -9.78
C GLY A 122 22.34 6.68 -9.26
N PRO A 123 21.64 7.58 -8.54
CA PRO A 123 20.36 7.27 -7.93
C PRO A 123 19.30 6.87 -8.97
N VAL A 124 18.54 5.81 -8.69
CA VAL A 124 17.55 5.25 -9.64
C VAL A 124 16.11 5.52 -9.22
N PRO A 125 15.16 5.68 -10.16
CA PRO A 125 13.74 5.73 -9.82
C PRO A 125 13.28 4.42 -9.17
N LEU A 126 12.26 4.49 -8.31
CA LEU A 126 11.77 3.34 -7.54
C LEU A 126 10.31 3.04 -7.83
N PHE A 127 10.02 1.78 -8.16
CA PHE A 127 8.67 1.22 -8.11
C PHE A 127 8.45 0.53 -6.76
N LEU A 128 7.71 1.18 -5.86
CA LEU A 128 7.35 0.64 -4.55
C LEU A 128 5.96 0.02 -4.60
N THR A 129 5.83 -1.25 -4.23
CA THR A 129 4.53 -1.94 -4.14
C THR A 129 4.24 -2.39 -2.72
N ILE A 130 3.02 -2.15 -2.25
CA ILE A 130 2.48 -2.83 -1.07
C ILE A 130 1.80 -4.13 -1.50
N SER A 131 2.09 -5.23 -0.82
CA SER A 131 1.78 -6.57 -1.29
C SER A 131 0.88 -7.36 -0.33
N PHE A 132 0.03 -8.20 -0.90
CA PHE A 132 -0.85 -9.12 -0.15
C PHE A 132 -0.11 -10.31 0.47
N MET A 133 1.11 -10.57 0.01
CA MET A 133 1.94 -11.69 0.46
C MET A 133 3.28 -11.17 0.98
N PRO A 134 3.93 -11.91 1.88
CA PRO A 134 5.31 -11.66 2.29
C PRO A 134 6.28 -11.58 1.12
N ASN A 135 7.37 -10.84 1.31
CA ASN A 135 8.37 -10.58 0.26
C ASN A 135 8.91 -11.88 -0.37
N ALA A 136 9.21 -12.89 0.45
CA ALA A 136 9.70 -14.20 -0.01
C ALA A 136 8.66 -15.05 -0.78
N LEU A 137 7.40 -14.62 -0.84
CA LEU A 137 6.37 -15.21 -1.71
C LEU A 137 6.06 -14.34 -2.94
N MET A 138 6.47 -13.08 -2.92
CA MET A 138 6.30 -12.13 -4.02
C MET A 138 7.45 -12.22 -5.03
N VAL A 139 8.66 -12.53 -4.57
CA VAL A 139 9.87 -12.58 -5.40
C VAL A 139 10.56 -13.93 -5.18
N ASP A 140 10.92 -14.61 -6.27
CA ASP A 140 11.68 -15.86 -6.23
C ASP A 140 13.18 -15.55 -6.06
N ASP A 141 13.55 -15.18 -4.82
CA ASP A 141 14.92 -14.96 -4.41
C ASP A 141 15.19 -15.71 -3.09
N PRO A 142 16.06 -16.74 -3.09
CA PRO A 142 16.37 -17.53 -1.90
C PRO A 142 17.11 -16.76 -0.80
N GLY A 143 17.66 -15.58 -1.10
CA GLY A 143 18.32 -14.73 -0.10
C GLY A 143 17.37 -13.83 0.70
N LEU A 144 16.06 -13.92 0.44
CA LEU A 144 15.07 -13.17 1.21
C LEU A 144 14.86 -13.77 2.60
N ALA A 145 14.69 -12.88 3.58
CA ALA A 145 14.13 -13.26 4.86
C ALA A 145 12.75 -13.92 4.63
N PRO A 146 12.51 -15.13 5.16
CA PRO A 146 11.29 -15.87 4.86
C PRO A 146 10.05 -15.11 5.35
N GLY A 147 10.12 -14.54 6.56
CA GLY A 147 9.02 -13.81 7.18
C GLY A 147 7.84 -14.69 7.60
N SER A 148 6.69 -14.06 7.78
CA SER A 148 5.44 -14.70 8.22
C SER A 148 4.25 -14.02 7.56
N PHE A 149 3.09 -14.68 7.51
CA PHE A 149 1.83 -14.06 7.08
C PHE A 149 0.69 -14.44 8.02
N TRP A 150 -0.41 -13.69 7.93
CA TRP A 150 -1.64 -14.00 8.64
C TRP A 150 -2.58 -14.79 7.73
N ASN A 151 -3.10 -15.92 8.22
CA ASN A 151 -4.17 -16.65 7.53
C ASN A 151 -5.55 -16.04 7.84
N ARG A 152 -6.61 -16.61 7.27
CA ARG A 152 -7.98 -16.09 7.45
C ARG A 152 -8.53 -16.34 8.85
N GLU A 153 -7.95 -17.31 9.54
CA GLU A 153 -8.28 -17.73 10.89
C GLU A 153 -7.62 -16.83 11.95
N GLY A 154 -6.81 -15.83 11.53
CA GLY A 154 -6.12 -14.92 12.44
C GLY A 154 -4.86 -15.50 13.06
N GLU A 155 -4.30 -16.55 12.46
CA GLU A 155 -3.07 -17.20 12.91
C GLU A 155 -1.87 -16.69 12.11
N ARG A 156 -0.75 -16.47 12.82
CA ARG A 156 0.52 -16.07 12.22
C ARG A 156 1.29 -17.32 11.78
N MET A 157 1.39 -17.50 10.46
CA MET A 157 2.00 -18.66 9.83
C MET A 157 3.41 -18.32 9.31
N PRO A 158 4.40 -19.19 9.51
CA PRO A 158 5.71 -19.01 8.89
C PRO A 158 5.60 -19.18 7.37
N VAL A 159 6.34 -18.38 6.62
CA VAL A 159 6.45 -18.57 5.17
C VAL A 159 7.28 -19.83 4.90
N GLN A 160 6.80 -20.64 3.96
CA GLN A 160 7.54 -21.76 3.40
C GLN A 160 7.78 -21.47 1.91
N PRO A 161 8.95 -20.89 1.55
CA PRO A 161 9.30 -20.64 0.16
C PRO A 161 9.36 -21.98 -0.60
N ARG A 162 8.82 -22.01 -1.81
CA ARG A 162 8.98 -23.16 -2.72
C ARG A 162 9.84 -22.70 -3.90
N PRO A 163 10.92 -23.41 -4.24
CA PRO A 163 11.74 -23.04 -5.38
C PRO A 163 10.95 -23.05 -6.70
N GLY A 164 11.16 -22.05 -7.56
CA GLY A 164 10.82 -22.14 -8.98
C GLY A 164 9.55 -21.46 -9.48
N ALA A 165 8.92 -20.60 -8.67
CA ALA A 165 8.09 -19.48 -9.16
C ALA A 165 7.48 -18.71 -7.97
N PRO A 166 7.39 -17.38 -8.05
CA PRO A 166 6.53 -16.65 -7.12
C PRO A 166 5.07 -17.07 -7.37
N ARG A 167 4.23 -17.00 -6.34
CA ARG A 167 2.80 -17.39 -6.47
C ARG A 167 2.10 -16.48 -7.48
N ILE A 168 0.88 -16.85 -7.91
CA ILE A 168 0.03 -15.97 -8.74
C ILE A 168 0.00 -14.57 -8.12
N GLY A 169 0.41 -13.56 -8.89
CA GLY A 169 0.57 -12.18 -8.42
C GLY A 169 1.98 -11.78 -8.00
N GLY A 170 2.98 -12.64 -8.24
CA GLY A 170 4.40 -12.35 -8.02
C GLY A 170 4.92 -11.13 -8.80
N LEU A 171 6.02 -10.56 -8.30
CA LEU A 171 6.65 -9.36 -8.82
C LEU A 171 7.85 -9.73 -9.70
N ASP A 172 7.78 -9.36 -10.97
CA ASP A 172 8.84 -9.56 -11.96
C ASP A 172 9.93 -8.49 -11.80
N VAL A 173 10.87 -8.73 -10.89
CA VAL A 173 11.95 -7.77 -10.56
C VAL A 173 12.87 -7.52 -11.75
N GLU A 174 13.30 -8.57 -12.45
CA GLU A 174 14.25 -8.45 -13.57
C GLU A 174 13.73 -7.55 -14.71
N LYS A 175 12.41 -7.52 -14.93
CA LYS A 175 11.80 -6.62 -15.91
C LYS A 175 11.99 -5.14 -15.57
N PHE A 176 11.91 -4.75 -14.31
CA PHE A 176 12.17 -3.36 -13.92
C PHE A 176 13.67 -3.04 -13.93
N ILE A 177 14.48 -3.97 -13.42
CA ILE A 177 15.95 -3.83 -13.37
C ILE A 177 16.54 -3.62 -14.77
N SER A 178 16.08 -4.39 -15.77
CA SER A 178 16.50 -4.23 -17.17
C SER A 178 16.06 -2.91 -17.82
N ASN A 179 15.14 -2.17 -17.19
CA ASN A 179 14.71 -0.83 -17.60
C ASN A 179 15.31 0.28 -16.72
N GLY A 180 16.29 -0.03 -15.87
CA GLY A 180 16.95 0.96 -15.00
C GLY A 180 16.07 1.45 -13.85
N ILE A 181 15.02 0.69 -13.50
CA ILE A 181 14.08 1.03 -12.42
C ILE A 181 14.33 0.10 -11.25
N GLY A 182 14.56 0.66 -10.06
CA GLY A 182 14.58 -0.08 -8.82
C GLY A 182 13.19 -0.55 -8.42
N VAL A 183 13.10 -1.62 -7.63
CA VAL A 183 11.84 -2.19 -7.16
C VAL A 183 11.89 -2.38 -5.65
N ALA A 184 10.84 -2.00 -4.95
CA ALA A 184 10.67 -2.31 -3.55
C ALA A 184 9.30 -2.96 -3.28
N THR A 185 9.25 -3.89 -2.33
CA THR A 185 7.99 -4.46 -1.85
C THR A 185 7.99 -4.65 -0.34
N LEU A 186 6.82 -4.46 0.27
CA LEU A 186 6.55 -4.80 1.67
C LEU A 186 5.17 -5.43 1.83
N TYR A 187 5.01 -6.25 2.87
CA TYR A 187 3.77 -6.96 3.16
C TYR A 187 2.82 -6.11 4.01
N TYR A 188 1.58 -5.93 3.55
CA TYR A 188 0.60 -5.10 4.24
C TYR A 188 0.23 -5.61 5.65
N GLY A 189 0.27 -6.93 5.86
CA GLY A 189 -0.09 -7.57 7.13
C GLY A 189 0.95 -7.40 8.23
N ASP A 190 2.16 -6.92 7.89
CA ASP A 190 3.14 -6.50 8.89
C ASP A 190 2.77 -5.15 9.53
N ILE A 191 2.04 -4.30 8.80
CA ILE A 191 1.50 -3.04 9.34
C ILE A 191 0.24 -3.31 10.16
N GLU A 192 -0.75 -3.94 9.54
CA GLU A 192 -1.95 -4.41 10.21
C GLU A 192 -2.57 -5.60 9.47
N PRO A 193 -2.83 -6.73 10.14
CA PRO A 193 -3.48 -7.88 9.53
C PRO A 193 -4.94 -7.62 9.16
N ASP A 194 -5.40 -8.30 8.11
CA ASP A 194 -6.68 -8.01 7.45
C ASP A 194 -7.75 -9.06 7.78
N PHE A 195 -8.19 -9.01 9.03
CA PHE A 195 -9.31 -9.79 9.55
C PHE A 195 -9.99 -9.00 10.68
N PRO A 196 -11.23 -9.35 11.08
CA PRO A 196 -12.01 -8.54 12.02
C PRO A 196 -11.25 -8.11 13.29
N ASP A 197 -10.57 -9.03 13.97
CA ASP A 197 -9.77 -8.75 15.17
C ASP A 197 -8.30 -8.35 14.90
N GLY A 198 -7.93 -8.11 13.63
CA GLY A 198 -6.55 -7.84 13.21
C GLY A 198 -5.92 -6.61 13.87
N ILE A 199 -6.76 -5.65 14.28
CA ILE A 199 -6.34 -4.46 15.04
C ILE A 199 -5.50 -4.79 16.28
N ARG A 200 -5.77 -5.92 16.95
CA ARG A 200 -5.06 -6.35 18.17
C ARG A 200 -3.59 -6.69 17.90
N HIS A 201 -3.26 -6.98 16.65
CA HIS A 201 -1.92 -7.34 16.19
C HIS A 201 -1.26 -6.23 15.36
N GLY A 202 -2.06 -5.33 14.79
CA GLY A 202 -1.61 -4.22 13.97
C GLY A 202 -1.20 -2.98 14.76
N VAL A 203 -0.62 -2.02 14.04
CA VAL A 203 -0.13 -0.76 14.61
C VAL A 203 -1.24 0.05 15.29
N ARG A 204 -2.49 0.02 14.80
CA ARG A 204 -3.57 0.81 15.41
C ARG A 204 -3.85 0.40 16.85
N GLY A 205 -3.76 -0.90 17.16
CA GLY A 205 -3.95 -1.42 18.51
C GLY A 205 -2.97 -0.81 19.52
N HIS A 206 -1.75 -0.48 19.10
CA HIS A 206 -0.76 0.19 19.95
C HIS A 206 -1.14 1.63 20.28
N TYR A 207 -1.77 2.34 19.35
CA TYR A 207 -2.16 3.75 19.52
C TYR A 207 -3.53 3.93 20.20
N LEU A 208 -4.19 2.86 20.63
CA LEU A 208 -5.44 2.97 21.38
C LEU A 208 -5.19 3.54 22.79
N PRO A 209 -6.00 4.50 23.25
CA PRO A 209 -6.05 4.89 24.65
C PRO A 209 -6.25 3.69 25.59
N ALA A 210 -5.67 3.76 26.80
CA ALA A 210 -5.80 2.71 27.80
C ALA A 210 -7.28 2.35 28.08
N GLY A 211 -7.59 1.05 28.04
CA GLY A 211 -8.94 0.54 28.29
C GLY A 211 -9.90 0.60 27.10
N ARG A 212 -9.45 1.05 25.92
CA ARG A 212 -10.25 1.07 24.70
C ARG A 212 -9.89 -0.09 23.78
N GLU A 213 -10.90 -0.77 23.23
CA GLU A 213 -10.71 -1.90 22.29
C GLU A 213 -10.78 -1.48 20.82
N TRP A 214 -11.44 -0.36 20.51
CA TRP A 214 -11.72 0.11 19.15
C TRP A 214 -11.49 1.61 19.00
N PRO A 215 -11.04 2.11 17.82
CA PRO A 215 -10.88 3.53 17.59
C PRO A 215 -12.20 4.31 17.73
N ALA A 216 -12.10 5.60 18.05
CA ALA A 216 -13.23 6.52 17.99
C ALA A 216 -13.75 6.66 16.54
N PRO A 217 -14.99 7.16 16.34
CA PRO A 217 -15.60 7.24 15.01
C PRO A 217 -14.79 7.99 13.95
N ASP A 218 -13.97 8.96 14.33
CA ASP A 218 -13.12 9.75 13.44
C ASP A 218 -11.63 9.36 13.48
N GLU A 219 -11.29 8.25 14.16
CA GLU A 219 -9.93 7.69 14.18
C GLU A 219 -9.75 6.67 13.04
N TRP A 220 -8.52 6.57 12.55
CA TRP A 220 -8.13 5.72 11.43
C TRP A 220 -8.66 4.27 11.42
N GLY A 221 -9.09 3.85 10.24
CA GLY A 221 -9.28 2.45 9.87
C GLY A 221 -8.03 1.78 9.32
N THR A 222 -8.16 0.52 8.92
CA THR A 222 -7.06 -0.30 8.40
C THR A 222 -6.42 0.25 7.12
N ILE A 223 -7.21 0.83 6.20
CA ILE A 223 -6.68 1.48 4.99
C ILE A 223 -5.72 2.61 5.35
N SER A 224 -6.11 3.44 6.32
CA SER A 224 -5.28 4.52 6.86
C SER A 224 -4.05 4.00 7.59
N ALA A 225 -4.15 2.89 8.32
CA ALA A 225 -2.99 2.24 8.95
C ALA A 225 -1.94 1.83 7.91
N TRP A 226 -2.36 1.15 6.85
CA TRP A 226 -1.48 0.75 5.76
C TRP A 226 -0.86 1.96 5.03
N ALA A 227 -1.65 3.00 4.75
CA ALA A 227 -1.18 4.24 4.13
C ALA A 227 -0.17 4.98 5.02
N TRP A 228 -0.41 4.99 6.33
CA TRP A 228 0.48 5.57 7.32
C TRP A 228 1.80 4.80 7.42
N GLY A 229 1.77 3.47 7.39
CA GLY A 229 2.98 2.63 7.37
C GLY A 229 3.83 2.83 6.11
N LEU A 230 3.20 3.08 4.95
CA LEU A 230 3.90 3.45 3.72
C LEU A 230 4.64 4.78 3.83
N GLY A 231 4.22 5.67 4.73
CA GLY A 231 4.97 6.87 5.08
C GLY A 231 6.37 6.54 5.61
N TYR A 232 6.51 5.55 6.48
CA TYR A 232 7.82 5.10 7.00
C TYR A 232 8.70 4.47 5.92
N ALA A 233 8.09 3.78 4.96
CA ALA A 233 8.83 3.29 3.79
C ALA A 233 9.40 4.46 2.97
N MET A 234 8.59 5.50 2.73
CA MET A 234 9.07 6.71 2.06
C MET A 234 10.13 7.47 2.87
N ASP A 235 10.00 7.51 4.19
CA ASP A 235 11.00 8.13 5.08
C ASP A 235 12.37 7.43 4.96
N TYR A 236 12.38 6.09 4.81
CA TYR A 236 13.62 5.35 4.52
C TYR A 236 14.14 5.63 3.11
N VAL A 237 13.25 5.62 2.11
CA VAL A 237 13.64 5.86 0.70
C VAL A 237 14.31 7.22 0.51
N GLU A 238 13.86 8.28 1.21
CA GLU A 238 14.52 9.60 1.17
C GLU A 238 15.94 9.61 1.74
N GLN A 239 16.30 8.62 2.56
CA GLN A 239 17.61 8.51 3.20
C GLN A 239 18.57 7.62 2.43
N ASP A 240 18.08 6.78 1.49
CA ASP A 240 18.91 5.89 0.69
C ASP A 240 19.50 6.65 -0.52
N PRO A 241 20.82 6.92 -0.56
CA PRO A 241 21.42 7.73 -1.61
C PRO A 241 21.43 7.04 -2.98
N ASP A 242 21.17 5.73 -3.03
CA ASP A 242 21.12 4.98 -4.29
C ASP A 242 19.75 5.08 -4.97
N ILE A 243 18.79 5.76 -4.33
CA ILE A 243 17.41 5.92 -4.82
C ILE A 243 17.14 7.40 -5.11
N ASP A 244 16.62 7.68 -6.31
CA ASP A 244 16.06 9.00 -6.63
C ASP A 244 14.68 9.12 -5.96
N ALA A 245 14.67 9.61 -4.72
CA ALA A 245 13.46 9.76 -3.93
C ALA A 245 12.42 10.72 -4.55
N SER A 246 12.81 11.55 -5.53
CA SER A 246 11.85 12.38 -6.28
C SER A 246 11.04 11.58 -7.33
N LYS A 247 11.45 10.35 -7.62
CA LYS A 247 10.85 9.47 -8.64
C LYS A 247 10.41 8.13 -8.05
N VAL A 248 9.58 8.19 -7.01
CA VAL A 248 8.95 7.02 -6.40
C VAL A 248 7.53 6.85 -6.92
N ALA A 249 7.28 5.75 -7.63
CA ALA A 249 5.95 5.31 -8.01
C ALA A 249 5.43 4.30 -6.97
N LEU A 250 4.30 4.62 -6.33
CA LEU A 250 3.65 3.76 -5.35
C LEU A 250 2.49 2.99 -5.99
N HIS A 251 2.52 1.67 -5.87
CA HIS A 251 1.57 0.75 -6.47
C HIS A 251 0.83 -0.11 -5.45
N GLY A 252 -0.45 -0.36 -5.71
CA GLY A 252 -1.27 -1.27 -4.92
C GLY A 252 -2.47 -1.79 -5.72
N VAL A 253 -2.93 -3.00 -5.39
CA VAL A 253 -4.03 -3.68 -6.10
C VAL A 253 -5.23 -3.88 -5.17
N SER A 254 -6.45 -3.74 -5.69
CA SER A 254 -7.70 -4.01 -4.95
C SER A 254 -7.81 -3.16 -3.67
N ARG A 255 -7.93 -3.74 -2.47
CA ARG A 255 -7.92 -2.98 -1.21
C ARG A 255 -6.63 -2.18 -1.02
N LEU A 256 -5.50 -2.68 -1.52
CA LEU A 256 -4.24 -1.94 -1.50
C LEU A 256 -4.20 -0.83 -2.56
N GLY A 257 -5.04 -0.92 -3.60
CA GLY A 257 -5.29 0.20 -4.51
C GLY A 257 -5.96 1.39 -3.81
N LYS A 258 -6.86 1.11 -2.86
CA LYS A 258 -7.48 2.15 -1.99
C LYS A 258 -6.42 2.78 -1.08
N THR A 259 -5.57 1.92 -0.49
CA THR A 259 -4.45 2.34 0.34
C THR A 259 -3.52 3.31 -0.36
N VAL A 260 -3.07 2.99 -1.58
CA VAL A 260 -2.09 3.86 -2.26
C VAL A 260 -2.69 5.17 -2.77
N LEU A 261 -4.00 5.20 -3.09
CA LEU A 261 -4.71 6.46 -3.34
C LEU A 261 -4.69 7.34 -2.10
N TRP A 262 -5.00 6.76 -0.94
CA TRP A 262 -5.02 7.51 0.30
C TRP A 262 -3.62 7.94 0.75
N ALA A 263 -2.62 7.06 0.61
CA ALA A 263 -1.22 7.38 0.89
C ALA A 263 -0.74 8.56 0.03
N GLY A 264 -0.98 8.54 -1.29
CA GLY A 264 -0.61 9.65 -2.16
C GLY A 264 -1.43 10.93 -1.95
N ALA A 265 -2.66 10.80 -1.48
CA ALA A 265 -3.45 11.96 -1.07
C ALA A 265 -2.84 12.64 0.16
N LEU A 266 -2.35 11.88 1.14
CA LEU A 266 -1.73 12.39 2.36
C LEU A 266 -0.27 12.85 2.17
N ASP A 267 0.50 12.11 1.39
CA ASP A 267 1.95 12.26 1.26
C ASP A 267 2.35 12.57 -0.19
N GLN A 268 2.69 13.84 -0.43
CA GLN A 268 3.00 14.34 -1.77
C GLN A 268 4.43 14.02 -2.23
N ARG A 269 5.22 13.29 -1.42
CA ARG A 269 6.56 12.83 -1.82
C ARG A 269 6.52 11.71 -2.85
N PHE A 270 5.43 10.94 -2.90
CA PHE A 270 5.23 9.95 -3.96
C PHE A 270 5.00 10.66 -5.30
N GLY A 271 5.92 10.50 -6.25
CA GLY A 271 5.85 11.12 -7.56
C GLY A 271 4.78 10.54 -8.49
N MET A 272 4.33 9.31 -8.22
CA MET A 272 3.25 8.66 -8.98
C MET A 272 2.49 7.66 -8.12
N ILE A 273 1.16 7.60 -8.30
CA ILE A 273 0.29 6.61 -7.65
C ILE A 273 -0.35 5.72 -8.71
N ILE A 274 -0.21 4.40 -8.56
CA ILE A 274 -0.78 3.39 -9.46
C ILE A 274 -1.75 2.51 -8.66
N ALA A 275 -3.03 2.89 -8.69
CA ALA A 275 -4.09 2.20 -7.99
C ALA A 275 -4.81 1.21 -8.91
N SER A 276 -4.41 -0.06 -8.88
CA SER A 276 -4.95 -1.09 -9.76
C SER A 276 -6.23 -1.70 -9.19
N CYS A 277 -7.33 -1.64 -9.94
CA CYS A 277 -8.61 -2.27 -9.61
C CYS A 277 -9.13 -1.93 -8.18
N SER A 278 -9.00 -0.67 -7.75
CA SER A 278 -9.24 -0.30 -6.35
C SER A 278 -10.71 -0.34 -5.91
N GLY A 279 -11.66 -0.16 -6.84
CA GLY A 279 -13.10 -0.36 -6.58
C GLY A 279 -13.73 0.65 -5.60
N GLU A 280 -14.79 0.21 -4.93
CA GLU A 280 -15.56 1.00 -3.94
C GLU A 280 -14.69 1.48 -2.78
N GLY A 281 -14.83 2.74 -2.37
CA GLY A 281 -13.94 3.36 -1.38
C GLY A 281 -12.50 3.58 -1.89
N GLY A 282 -12.26 3.38 -3.19
CA GLY A 282 -11.03 3.69 -3.91
C GLY A 282 -11.32 4.64 -5.07
N ALA A 283 -11.09 4.17 -6.30
CA ALA A 283 -11.30 4.98 -7.51
C ALA A 283 -12.73 4.93 -8.07
N ALA A 284 -13.57 3.96 -7.65
CA ALA A 284 -14.96 3.91 -8.10
C ALA A 284 -15.80 4.97 -7.39
N LEU A 285 -16.76 5.56 -8.12
CA LEU A 285 -17.72 6.50 -7.54
C LEU A 285 -18.73 5.74 -6.69
N SER A 286 -18.82 6.08 -5.40
CA SER A 286 -19.76 5.45 -4.45
C SER A 286 -21.25 5.68 -4.79
N ARG A 287 -21.55 6.65 -5.67
CA ARG A 287 -22.93 6.90 -6.16
C ARG A 287 -23.35 5.97 -7.32
N ARG A 288 -22.50 5.01 -7.70
CA ARG A 288 -22.75 4.08 -8.81
C ARG A 288 -23.32 2.75 -8.32
#